data_AF-A0A819FN47-F1
#
_entry.id   AF-A0A819FN47-F1
#
_cell.length_a   1.000
_cell.length_b   1.000
_cell.length_c   1.000
_cell.angle_alpha   90.00
_cell.angle_beta   90.00
_cell.angle_gamma   90.00
#
_symmetry.space_group_name_H-M   'P 1'
#
loop_
_entity.id
_entity.type
_entity.pdbx_description
1 polymer ?
#
loop_
_entity_poly.entity_id
_entity_poly.type
_entity_poly.pdbx_seq_one_letter_code
_entity_poly.pdbx_strand_id
1 'polypeptide(L)'
;MHLIIHNIHKIFKSYARYWLTLVIHMCNQMFEKFSQDLNTFIIDTIVILLSWNTIAISRQLNAISVQRLIKYLYLNCTHKNSIVIESNLDLIKKFVELWKEPIHLQYIF
;
A
#
# COMPACT_ATOMS: atom_id res chain seq x y z
N MET A 1 -13.83 11.17 10.26
CA MET A 1 -13.45 9.84 9.73
C MET A 1 -12.28 9.16 10.47
N HIS A 2 -11.35 9.90 11.08
CA HIS A 2 -10.20 9.34 11.83
C HIS A 2 -10.55 8.31 12.94
N LEU A 3 -11.68 8.48 13.65
CA LEU A 3 -12.07 7.60 14.77
C LEU A 3 -12.51 6.20 14.33
N ILE A 4 -13.18 6.08 13.18
CA ILE A 4 -13.69 4.80 12.68
C ILE A 4 -12.50 3.94 12.21
N ILE A 5 -11.56 4.56 11.49
CA ILE A 5 -10.36 3.90 10.98
C ILE A 5 -9.46 3.43 12.13
N HIS A 6 -9.33 4.20 13.22
CA HIS A 6 -8.50 3.80 14.37
C HIS A 6 -9.11 2.64 15.16
N ASN A 7 -10.43 2.62 15.37
CA ASN A 7 -11.10 1.50 16.04
C ASN A 7 -11.10 0.23 15.17
N ILE A 8 -11.34 0.36 13.86
CA ILE A 8 -11.20 -0.72 12.88
C ILE A 8 -9.76 -1.25 12.90
N HIS A 9 -8.75 -0.37 12.90
CA HIS A 9 -7.36 -0.79 12.95
C HIS A 9 -7.07 -1.68 14.17
N LYS A 10 -7.62 -1.40 15.35
CA LYS A 10 -7.42 -2.23 16.56
C LYS A 10 -8.12 -3.59 16.45
N ILE A 11 -9.32 -3.65 15.91
CA ILE A 11 -10.11 -4.89 15.80
C ILE A 11 -9.57 -5.80 14.69
N PHE A 12 -9.23 -5.23 13.54
CA PHE A 12 -8.76 -5.96 12.37
C PHE A 12 -7.26 -6.30 12.43
N LYS A 13 -6.53 -5.74 13.40
CA LYS A 13 -5.12 -6.05 13.68
C LYS A 13 -4.84 -7.55 13.77
N SER A 14 -5.70 -8.29 14.47
CA SER A 14 -5.56 -9.75 14.67
C SER A 14 -5.77 -10.55 13.37
N TYR A 15 -6.48 -9.97 12.40
CA TYR A 15 -6.76 -10.57 11.09
C TYR A 15 -5.93 -9.96 9.96
N ALA A 16 -4.97 -9.08 10.29
CA ALA A 16 -4.23 -8.28 9.31
C ALA A 16 -3.57 -9.13 8.21
N ARG A 17 -3.15 -10.36 8.54
CA ARG A 17 -2.58 -11.32 7.59
C ARG A 17 -3.52 -11.67 6.42
N TYR A 18 -4.82 -11.78 6.66
CA TYR A 18 -5.81 -12.06 5.61
C TYR A 18 -6.21 -10.80 4.85
N TRP A 19 -6.32 -9.68 5.59
CA TRP A 19 -6.70 -8.39 5.02
C TRP A 19 -5.64 -7.79 4.11
N LEU A 20 -4.35 -7.98 4.40
CA LEU A 20 -3.27 -7.45 3.56
C LEU A 20 -3.37 -7.88 2.11
N THR A 21 -3.54 -9.18 1.86
CA THR A 21 -3.64 -9.71 0.49
C THR A 21 -4.87 -9.15 -0.23
N LEU A 22 -6.02 -9.10 0.46
CA LEU A 22 -7.27 -8.59 -0.10
C LEU A 22 -7.17 -7.10 -0.42
N VAL A 23 -6.62 -6.29 0.48
CA VAL A 23 -6.48 -4.85 0.30
C VAL A 23 -5.49 -4.53 -0.83
N ILE A 24 -4.36 -5.22 -0.92
CA ILE A 24 -3.43 -5.08 -2.05
C ILE A 24 -4.10 -5.44 -3.37
N HIS A 25 -4.87 -6.52 -3.39
CA HIS A 25 -5.62 -6.91 -4.58
C HIS A 25 -6.67 -5.86 -4.96
N MET A 26 -7.42 -5.33 -3.99
CA MET A 26 -8.38 -4.24 -4.23
C MET A 26 -7.68 -2.99 -4.78
N CYS A 27 -6.57 -2.56 -4.20
CA CYS A 27 -5.83 -1.40 -4.71
C CYS A 27 -5.39 -1.60 -6.16
N ASN A 28 -4.87 -2.78 -6.51
CA ASN A 28 -4.50 -3.10 -7.90
C ASN A 28 -5.69 -3.04 -8.86
N GLN A 29 -6.84 -3.63 -8.49
CA GLN A 29 -8.05 -3.56 -9.33
C GLN A 29 -8.60 -2.13 -9.46
N MET A 30 -8.49 -1.34 -8.39
CA MET A 30 -8.88 0.06 -8.41
C MET A 30 -8.01 0.86 -9.37
N PHE A 31 -6.69 0.66 -9.36
CA PHE A 31 -5.78 1.30 -10.32
C PHE A 31 -5.99 0.85 -11.77
N GLU A 32 -6.39 -0.40 -12.00
CA GLU A 32 -6.73 -0.89 -13.34
C GLU A 32 -8.00 -0.22 -13.89
N LYS A 33 -8.99 0.05 -13.04
CA LYS A 33 -10.29 0.61 -13.45
C LYS A 33 -10.34 2.13 -13.42
N PHE A 34 -9.65 2.74 -12.47
CA PHE A 34 -9.63 4.17 -12.22
C PHE A 34 -8.22 4.67 -12.49
N SER A 35 -7.93 4.96 -13.76
CA SER A 35 -6.65 5.45 -14.26
C SER A 35 -6.46 6.96 -14.05
N GLN A 36 -6.95 7.51 -12.93
CA GLN A 36 -6.92 8.95 -12.66
C GLN A 36 -6.42 9.21 -11.24
N ASP A 37 -5.15 9.60 -11.18
CA ASP A 37 -4.42 10.15 -10.03
C ASP A 37 -4.44 9.29 -8.74
N LEU A 38 -3.54 9.61 -7.79
CA LEU A 38 -3.63 9.04 -6.45
C LEU A 38 -4.81 9.64 -5.71
N ASN A 39 -5.96 8.97 -5.79
CA ASN A 39 -7.13 9.31 -5.00
C ASN A 39 -6.83 9.20 -3.49
N THR A 40 -7.39 10.10 -2.69
CA THR A 40 -7.20 10.17 -1.23
C THR A 40 -7.54 8.85 -0.55
N PHE A 41 -8.51 8.11 -1.07
CA PHE A 41 -8.86 6.77 -0.59
C PHE A 41 -7.69 5.77 -0.68
N ILE A 42 -6.92 5.81 -1.78
CA ILE A 42 -5.79 4.90 -1.97
C ILE A 42 -4.66 5.27 -1.01
N ILE A 43 -4.40 6.57 -0.84
CA ILE A 43 -3.42 7.11 0.11
C ILE A 43 -3.76 6.63 1.53
N ASP A 44 -5.00 6.84 1.98
CA ASP A 44 -5.46 6.41 3.31
C ASP A 44 -5.34 4.90 3.50
N THR A 45 -5.68 4.13 2.46
CA THR A 45 -5.56 2.66 2.48
C THR A 45 -4.10 2.23 2.65
N ILE A 46 -3.15 2.87 1.97
CA ILE A 46 -1.72 2.54 2.11
C ILE A 46 -1.20 2.93 3.48
N VAL A 47 -1.64 4.05 4.03
CA VAL A 47 -1.29 4.44 5.41
C VAL A 47 -1.73 3.36 6.41
N ILE A 48 -2.92 2.77 6.22
CA ILE A 48 -3.41 1.64 7.04
C ILE A 48 -2.57 0.37 6.81
N LEU A 49 -2.16 0.08 5.56
CA LEU A 49 -1.29 -1.05 5.27
C LEU A 49 0.08 -0.91 5.96
N LEU A 50 0.67 0.29 5.93
CA LEU A 50 1.93 0.60 6.58
C LEU A 50 1.85 0.40 8.10
N SER A 51 0.73 0.76 8.72
CA SER A 51 0.54 0.57 10.17
C SER A 51 0.38 -0.91 10.57
N TRP A 52 -0.09 -1.77 9.65
CA TRP A 52 -0.19 -3.22 9.84
C TRP A 52 1.11 -4.01 9.59
N ASN A 53 2.12 -3.38 8.98
CA ASN A 53 3.42 -4.03 8.73
C ASN A 53 4.12 -4.50 10.01
N THR A 54 3.86 -3.86 11.16
CA THR A 54 4.44 -4.27 12.45
C THR A 54 3.90 -5.60 12.98
N ILE A 55 2.83 -6.15 12.38
CA ILE A 55 2.07 -7.29 12.92
C ILE A 55 2.00 -8.44 11.94
N ALA A 56 1.81 -8.14 10.66
CA ALA A 56 1.67 -9.15 9.64
C ALA A 56 2.95 -9.25 8.83
N ILE A 57 3.62 -10.40 8.99
CA ILE A 57 4.88 -10.71 8.34
C ILE A 57 4.67 -10.75 6.82
N SER A 58 5.36 -9.85 6.13
CA SER A 58 5.31 -9.65 4.66
C SER A 58 5.75 -10.87 3.84
N ARG A 59 6.33 -11.89 4.49
CA ARG A 59 6.91 -13.11 3.89
C ARG A 59 5.89 -14.00 3.15
N GLN A 60 4.60 -13.84 3.38
CA GLN A 60 3.56 -14.65 2.70
C GLN A 60 2.76 -13.87 1.64
N LEU A 61 3.11 -12.62 1.41
CA LEU A 61 2.39 -11.78 0.47
C LEU A 61 2.89 -12.09 -0.95
N ASN A 62 1.96 -12.13 -1.90
CA ASN A 62 2.29 -12.37 -3.29
C ASN A 62 3.13 -11.21 -3.83
N ALA A 63 4.43 -11.42 -3.96
CA ALA A 63 5.38 -10.38 -4.33
C ALA A 63 5.06 -9.75 -5.70
N ILE A 64 4.44 -10.49 -6.63
CA ILE A 64 3.97 -9.97 -7.93
C ILE A 64 2.88 -8.90 -7.72
N SER A 65 1.93 -9.14 -6.81
CA SER A 65 0.85 -8.19 -6.52
C SER A 65 1.37 -6.93 -5.82
N VAL A 66 2.39 -7.07 -4.99
CA VAL A 66 3.06 -5.95 -4.31
C VAL A 66 3.85 -5.11 -5.31
N GLN A 67 4.63 -5.75 -6.19
CA GLN A 67 5.38 -5.05 -7.25
C GLN A 67 4.45 -4.29 -8.20
N ARG A 68 3.34 -4.91 -8.61
CA ARG A 68 2.31 -4.23 -9.43
C ARG A 68 1.76 -3.00 -8.73
N LEU A 69 1.45 -3.10 -7.43
CA LEU A 69 0.95 -1.97 -6.66
C LEU A 69 1.99 -0.83 -6.64
N ILE A 70 3.26 -1.12 -6.36
CA ILE A 70 4.33 -0.11 -6.37
C ILE A 70 4.45 0.57 -7.73
N LYS A 71 4.36 -0.20 -8.83
CA LYS A 71 4.37 0.34 -10.19
C LYS A 71 3.21 1.31 -10.40
N TYR A 72 1.99 0.95 -9.98
CA TYR A 72 0.83 1.84 -10.11
C TYR A 72 0.96 3.09 -9.25
N LEU A 73 1.51 2.98 -8.04
CA LEU A 73 1.76 4.15 -7.19
C LEU A 73 2.75 5.11 -7.82
N TYR A 74 3.83 4.59 -8.41
CA TYR A 74 4.82 5.41 -9.10
C TYR A 74 4.23 6.09 -10.35
N LEU A 75 3.42 5.38 -11.14
CA LEU A 75 2.82 5.95 -12.35
C LEU A 75 1.80 7.06 -12.06
N ASN A 76 1.12 6.99 -10.91
CA ASN A 76 0.06 7.94 -10.53
C ASN A 76 0.51 8.99 -9.49
N CYS A 77 1.79 9.02 -9.09
CA CYS A 77 2.27 9.93 -8.03
C CYS A 77 2.32 11.40 -8.46
N THR A 78 2.19 11.66 -9.76
CA THR A 78 2.23 13.01 -10.32
C THR A 78 0.96 13.77 -9.94
N HIS A 79 1.16 15.00 -9.48
CA HIS A 79 0.07 15.88 -9.09
C HIS A 79 0.44 17.32 -9.42
N LYS A 80 -0.53 18.21 -9.61
CA LYS A 80 -0.27 19.63 -9.94
C LYS A 80 0.41 20.41 -8.80
N ASN A 81 0.33 19.89 -7.57
CA ASN A 81 0.90 20.50 -6.37
C ASN A 81 2.17 19.77 -5.94
N SER A 82 3.30 20.49 -5.88
CA SER A 82 4.61 19.93 -5.51
C SER A 82 4.63 19.35 -4.09
N ILE A 83 3.92 19.96 -3.14
CA ILE A 83 3.84 19.47 -1.75
C ILE A 83 3.17 18.09 -1.70
N VAL A 84 2.16 17.88 -2.55
CA VAL A 84 1.44 16.60 -2.65
C VAL A 84 2.34 15.55 -3.31
N ILE A 85 3.14 15.93 -4.30
CA ILE A 85 4.14 15.03 -4.90
C ILE A 85 5.16 14.58 -3.85
N GLU A 86 5.74 15.50 -3.08
CA GLU A 86 6.71 15.15 -2.02
C GLU A 86 6.10 14.18 -1.00
N SER A 87 4.89 14.47 -0.53
CA SER A 87 4.18 13.59 0.40
C SER A 87 3.90 12.20 -0.21
N ASN A 88 3.53 12.14 -1.49
CA ASN A 88 3.28 10.88 -2.19
C ASN A 88 4.56 10.07 -2.33
N LEU A 89 5.68 10.71 -2.69
CA LEU A 89 6.98 10.07 -2.81
C LEU A 89 7.50 9.54 -1.46
N ASP A 90 7.33 10.30 -0.38
CA ASP A 90 7.68 9.87 0.97
C ASP A 90 6.87 8.65 1.41
N LEU A 91 5.58 8.61 1.08
CA LEU A 91 4.72 7.47 1.35
C LEU A 91 5.15 6.23 0.55
N ILE A 92 5.42 6.39 -0.76
CA ILE A 92 5.92 5.31 -1.61
C ILE A 92 7.27 4.80 -1.10
N LYS A 93 8.18 5.70 -0.69
CA LYS A 93 9.49 5.34 -0.13
C LYS A 93 9.35 4.48 1.12
N LYS A 94 8.51 4.88 2.07
CA LYS A 94 8.20 4.10 3.28
C LYS A 94 7.58 2.74 2.93
N PHE A 95 6.69 2.70 1.95
CA PHE A 95 6.09 1.45 1.47
C PHE A 95 7.13 0.51 0.87
N VAL A 96 8.01 1.00 0.01
CA VAL A 96 9.10 0.20 -0.55
C VAL A 96 10.02 -0.30 0.56
N GLU A 97 10.48 0.56 1.47
CA GLU A 97 11.39 0.19 2.57
C GLU A 97 10.84 -0.95 3.44
N LEU A 98 9.56 -0.89 3.79
CA LEU A 98 8.92 -1.89 4.63
C LEU A 98 8.66 -3.22 3.90
N TRP A 99 8.57 -3.20 2.58
CA TRP A 99 8.25 -4.37 1.75
C TRP A 99 9.45 -4.85 0.93
N LYS A 100 10.67 -4.40 1.24
CA LYS A 100 11.92 -4.83 0.61
C LYS A 100 12.14 -6.35 0.72
N GLU A 101 11.82 -6.97 1.85
CA GLU A 101 12.05 -8.41 2.06
C GLU A 101 11.34 -9.32 1.04
N PRO A 102 10.02 -9.20 0.78
CA PRO A 102 9.36 -10.01 -0.25
C PRO A 102 9.77 -9.63 -1.69
N ILE A 103 10.19 -8.38 -1.92
CA ILE A 103 10.64 -7.93 -3.26
C ILE A 103 12.02 -8.48 -3.59
N HIS A 104 12.93 -8.58 -2.60
CA HIS A 104 14.28 -9.09 -2.79
C HIS A 104 14.32 -10.60 -3.10
N LEU A 105 13.30 -11.35 -2.67
CA LEU A 105 13.13 -12.78 -2.99
C LEU A 105 12.85 -13.04 -4.48
N GLN A 106 12.44 -12.04 -5.26
CA GLN A 106 12.15 -12.19 -6.70
C GLN A 106 13.31 -11.81 -7.62
N TYR A 107 14.35 -11.13 -7.13
CA TYR A 107 15.55 -10.83 -7.93
C TYR A 107 16.54 -12.01 -8.01
N ILE A 108 16.22 -13.14 -7.38
CA ILE A 108 17.09 -14.34 -7.29
C ILE A 108 16.57 -15.50 -8.20
N PHE A 109 15.55 -15.28 -9.03
CA PHE A 109 15.08 -16.26 -10.02
C PHE A 109 15.05 -15.69 -11.44
#